data_AF-A0A6I9U870-F1
#
_entry.id   AF-A0A6I9U870-F1
#
_cell.length_a   1.000
_cell.length_b   1.000
_cell.length_c   1.000
_cell.angle_alpha   90.00
_cell.angle_beta   90.00
_cell.angle_gamma   90.00
#
_symmetry.space_group_name_H-M   'P 1'
#
loop_
_entity.id
_entity.type
_entity.pdbx_description
1 polymer ?
#
loop_
_entity_poly.entity_id
_entity_poly.type
_entity_poly.pdbx_seq_one_letter_code
_entity_poly.pdbx_strand_id
1 'polypeptide(L)'
;MVHVLLVTFPAQGHINPSLQFAKRLSKLGVKVTFLTSLSAIRRMTTTSLTVDGLIDIVSFTDGYENGWSTDDAQNLISALENHGSKAVEDAIRAKREEGNPFTRVIYSLLVPWAGQVASHLQIPGPVTYDITKYGAKSGGDISQESAPGDSPNTDGIHLGRDTMINIKDSIIKTGDDCVSIGDESKEIHIQNVTCGPGHGISVGSLGGYAEEKDVQGIYVTNCTFIGTTNGVRVKTWPSAPATLTVSDLHFEDLIMDNVSSPIIIDQEYCPHNLCKKDRPSSIKITNVSIKNVRGTTNTAEAVTFICSGLKPCENVEVGDIDLTYNGNQGPITTKCANVKPKFVGKQNPPVCATTAQSA
;
A
#
# COMPACT_ATOMS: atom_id res chain seq x y z
N MET A 1 -21.36 12.46 -15.43
CA MET A 1 -21.71 11.49 -14.36
C MET A 1 -20.51 10.60 -14.16
N VAL A 2 -20.09 10.33 -12.92
CA VAL A 2 -18.97 9.42 -12.66
C VAL A 2 -19.45 7.98 -12.92
N HIS A 3 -18.72 7.26 -13.77
CA HIS A 3 -19.02 5.88 -14.13
C HIS A 3 -17.77 5.02 -13.88
N VAL A 4 -17.89 4.07 -12.96
CA VAL A 4 -16.79 3.23 -12.48
C VAL A 4 -16.95 1.82 -13.01
N LEU A 5 -15.87 1.26 -13.57
CA LEU A 5 -15.72 -0.18 -13.75
C LEU A 5 -14.98 -0.74 -12.53
N LEU A 6 -15.65 -1.57 -11.73
CA LEU A 6 -15.08 -2.23 -10.56
C LEU A 6 -14.71 -3.67 -10.89
N VAL A 7 -13.42 -3.99 -10.98
CA VAL A 7 -12.91 -5.32 -11.32
C VAL A 7 -12.44 -6.02 -10.04
N THR A 8 -12.88 -7.27 -9.83
CA THR A 8 -12.54 -8.01 -8.60
C THR A 8 -12.09 -9.43 -8.88
N PHE A 9 -11.13 -9.90 -8.07
CA PHE A 9 -10.70 -11.30 -8.05
C PHE A 9 -11.87 -12.23 -7.64
N PRO A 10 -12.03 -13.40 -8.30
CA PRO A 10 -13.18 -14.28 -8.13
C PRO A 10 -13.05 -15.22 -6.92
N ALA A 11 -12.72 -14.67 -5.76
CA ALA A 11 -12.79 -15.37 -4.49
C ALA A 11 -13.78 -14.67 -3.57
N GLN A 12 -14.49 -15.43 -2.73
CA GLN A 12 -15.52 -14.90 -1.84
C GLN A 12 -15.00 -13.78 -0.93
N GLY A 13 -13.74 -13.89 -0.48
CA GLY A 13 -13.06 -12.86 0.31
C GLY A 13 -12.88 -11.53 -0.41
N HIS A 14 -12.86 -11.53 -1.75
CA HIS A 14 -12.74 -10.32 -2.58
C HIS A 14 -14.11 -9.83 -3.08
N ILE A 15 -14.97 -10.75 -3.50
CA ILE A 15 -16.27 -10.43 -4.06
C ILE A 15 -17.15 -9.65 -3.08
N ASN A 16 -17.30 -10.13 -1.84
CA ASN A 16 -18.24 -9.53 -0.90
C ASN A 16 -17.87 -8.10 -0.51
N PRO A 17 -16.60 -7.77 -0.17
CA PRO A 17 -16.25 -6.40 0.13
C PRO A 17 -16.28 -5.50 -1.10
N SER A 18 -15.86 -5.97 -2.29
CA SER A 18 -16.02 -5.22 -3.55
C SER A 18 -17.47 -4.83 -3.79
N LEU A 19 -18.40 -5.74 -3.50
CA LEU A 19 -19.83 -5.46 -3.61
C LEU A 19 -20.30 -4.41 -2.60
N GLN A 20 -19.80 -4.45 -1.36
CA GLN A 20 -20.12 -3.42 -0.37
C GLN A 20 -19.55 -2.06 -0.78
N PHE A 21 -18.33 -2.04 -1.31
CA PHE A 21 -17.71 -0.85 -1.87
C PHE A 21 -18.54 -0.29 -3.04
N ALA A 22 -18.94 -1.14 -3.99
CA ALA A 22 -19.82 -0.79 -5.11
C ALA A 22 -21.16 -0.20 -4.63
N LYS A 23 -21.79 -0.82 -3.63
CA LYS A 23 -23.06 -0.33 -3.04
C LYS A 23 -22.91 1.07 -2.46
N ARG A 24 -21.77 1.38 -1.84
CA ARG A 24 -21.53 2.70 -1.25
C ARG A 24 -21.22 3.76 -2.29
N LEU A 25 -20.40 3.44 -3.29
CA LEU A 25 -20.22 4.31 -4.46
C LEU A 25 -21.56 4.66 -5.10
N SER A 26 -22.43 3.66 -5.28
CA SER A 26 -23.75 3.89 -5.85
C SER A 26 -24.64 4.78 -4.99
N LYS A 27 -24.62 4.62 -3.66
CA LYS A 27 -25.31 5.53 -2.72
C LYS A 27 -24.80 6.98 -2.79
N LEU A 28 -23.54 7.19 -3.21
CA LEU A 28 -22.96 8.51 -3.45
C LEU A 28 -23.27 9.06 -4.85
N GLY A 29 -24.12 8.40 -5.63
CA GLY A 29 -24.51 8.81 -6.99
C GLY A 29 -23.51 8.44 -8.08
N VAL A 30 -22.55 7.55 -7.79
CA VAL A 30 -21.62 7.00 -8.79
C VAL A 30 -22.28 5.82 -9.50
N LYS A 31 -22.29 5.84 -10.85
CA LYS A 31 -22.72 4.66 -11.60
C LYS A 31 -21.62 3.60 -11.52
N VAL A 32 -21.96 2.37 -11.13
CA VAL A 32 -20.98 1.28 -10.98
C VAL A 32 -21.32 0.11 -11.90
N THR A 33 -20.35 -0.34 -12.68
CA THR A 33 -20.35 -1.64 -13.34
C THR A 33 -19.38 -2.56 -12.61
N PHE A 34 -19.89 -3.67 -12.07
CA PHE A 34 -19.14 -4.70 -11.38
C PHE A 34 -18.74 -5.80 -12.35
N LEU A 35 -17.43 -6.06 -12.50
CA LEU A 35 -16.89 -7.07 -13.40
C LEU A 35 -16.12 -8.15 -12.62
N THR A 36 -16.54 -9.40 -12.77
CA THR A 36 -15.85 -10.57 -12.19
C THR A 36 -16.10 -11.82 -13.04
N SER A 37 -15.48 -12.95 -12.70
CA SER A 37 -15.66 -14.16 -13.48
C SER A 37 -17.04 -14.79 -13.31
N LEU A 38 -17.48 -15.55 -14.31
CA LEU A 38 -18.76 -16.26 -14.28
C LEU A 38 -18.80 -17.32 -13.17
N SER A 39 -17.66 -17.97 -12.89
CA SER A 39 -17.53 -18.90 -11.76
C SER A 39 -17.79 -18.20 -10.42
N ALA A 40 -17.38 -16.93 -10.27
CA ALA A 40 -17.69 -16.10 -9.12
C ALA A 40 -19.18 -15.74 -9.05
N ILE A 41 -19.79 -15.32 -10.16
CA ILE A 41 -21.22 -14.99 -10.20
C ILE A 41 -22.08 -16.17 -9.78
N ARG A 42 -21.77 -17.39 -10.24
CA ARG A 42 -22.52 -18.60 -9.87
C ARG A 42 -22.47 -18.92 -8.37
N ARG A 43 -21.41 -18.48 -7.68
CA ARG A 43 -21.23 -18.64 -6.23
C ARG A 43 -21.84 -17.49 -5.42
N MET A 44 -22.24 -16.40 -6.07
CA MET A 44 -22.97 -15.31 -5.44
C MET A 44 -24.48 -15.58 -5.43
N THR A 45 -25.17 -15.28 -4.33
CA THR A 45 -26.63 -15.16 -4.36
C THR A 45 -27.00 -13.87 -5.10
N THR A 46 -27.26 -14.00 -6.41
CA THR A 46 -27.66 -12.91 -7.33
C THR A 46 -28.86 -12.11 -6.84
N THR A 47 -29.66 -12.67 -5.93
CA THR A 47 -30.82 -12.07 -5.29
C THR A 47 -30.51 -10.88 -4.36
N SER A 48 -29.26 -10.61 -3.94
CA SER A 48 -28.96 -9.40 -3.13
C SER A 48 -28.32 -8.24 -3.92
N LEU A 49 -28.13 -8.45 -5.23
CA LEU A 49 -27.32 -7.61 -6.10
C LEU A 49 -28.14 -6.84 -7.13
N THR A 50 -29.21 -7.44 -7.63
CA THR A 50 -30.16 -6.81 -8.56
C THR A 50 -31.29 -6.09 -7.84
N VAL A 51 -31.49 -6.35 -6.54
CA VAL A 51 -32.67 -5.89 -5.78
C VAL A 51 -32.76 -4.36 -5.61
N ASP A 52 -31.68 -3.61 -5.83
CA ASP A 52 -31.73 -2.14 -5.83
C ASP A 52 -31.58 -1.49 -7.22
N GLY A 53 -31.31 -2.24 -8.30
CA GLY A 53 -31.17 -1.68 -9.67
C GLY A 53 -30.01 -0.67 -9.87
N LEU A 54 -29.09 -0.62 -8.91
CA LEU A 54 -28.11 0.46 -8.74
C LEU A 54 -26.67 0.10 -9.19
N ILE A 55 -26.42 -1.16 -9.54
CA ILE A 55 -25.10 -1.69 -9.95
C ILE A 55 -25.30 -2.59 -11.18
N ASP A 56 -24.63 -2.25 -12.29
CA ASP A 56 -24.58 -3.10 -13.49
C ASP A 56 -23.59 -4.25 -13.24
N ILE A 57 -23.92 -5.48 -13.62
CA ILE A 57 -23.02 -6.63 -13.44
C ILE A 57 -22.63 -7.20 -14.80
N VAL A 58 -21.33 -7.37 -15.00
CA VAL A 58 -20.72 -7.98 -16.18
C VAL A 58 -19.87 -9.17 -15.74
N SER A 59 -19.92 -10.25 -16.49
CA SER A 59 -19.04 -11.40 -16.26
C SER A 59 -18.33 -11.87 -17.50
N PHE A 60 -17.21 -12.55 -17.27
CA PHE A 60 -16.44 -13.24 -18.29
C PHE A 60 -16.17 -14.69 -17.88
N THR A 61 -15.94 -15.56 -18.86
CA THR A 61 -15.56 -16.96 -18.61
C THR A 61 -14.11 -17.03 -18.16
N ASP A 62 -13.84 -17.76 -17.08
CA ASP A 62 -12.49 -18.01 -16.58
C ASP A 62 -12.01 -19.44 -16.87
N GLY A 63 -12.86 -20.30 -17.45
CA GLY A 63 -12.55 -21.71 -17.73
C GLY A 63 -12.68 -22.63 -16.52
N TYR A 64 -13.07 -22.09 -15.36
CA TYR A 64 -13.22 -22.80 -14.09
C TYR A 64 -14.67 -22.71 -13.57
N GLU A 65 -15.65 -22.67 -14.47
CA GLU A 65 -17.07 -22.49 -14.13
C GLU A 65 -17.67 -23.65 -13.31
N ASN A 66 -16.96 -24.79 -13.27
CA ASN A 66 -17.31 -25.99 -12.50
C ASN A 66 -16.49 -26.13 -11.20
N GLY A 67 -15.68 -25.12 -10.85
CA GLY A 67 -14.78 -25.13 -9.70
C GLY A 67 -13.31 -25.30 -10.08
N TRP A 68 -12.42 -25.04 -9.12
CA TRP A 68 -10.97 -25.15 -9.26
C TRP A 68 -10.37 -25.85 -8.03
N SER A 69 -9.22 -26.51 -8.20
CA SER A 69 -8.46 -27.15 -7.12
C SER A 69 -7.25 -26.29 -6.71
N THR A 70 -6.73 -26.48 -5.50
CA THR A 70 -5.53 -25.75 -5.03
C THR A 70 -4.29 -26.00 -5.89
N ASP A 71 -4.23 -27.13 -6.57
CA ASP A 71 -3.14 -27.50 -7.47
C ASP A 71 -3.18 -26.69 -8.78
N ASP A 72 -4.29 -26.01 -9.07
CA ASP A 72 -4.50 -25.20 -10.27
C ASP A 72 -4.28 -23.69 -10.06
N ALA A 73 -3.80 -23.26 -8.88
CA ALA A 73 -3.77 -21.83 -8.53
C ALA A 73 -3.02 -20.95 -9.54
N GLN A 74 -1.87 -21.41 -10.07
CA GLN A 74 -1.11 -20.69 -11.10
C GLN A 74 -1.84 -20.67 -12.46
N ASN A 75 -2.52 -21.76 -12.80
CA ASN A 75 -3.30 -21.87 -14.05
C ASN A 75 -4.54 -20.97 -13.98
N LEU A 76 -5.18 -20.88 -12.82
CA LEU A 76 -6.32 -20.00 -12.55
C LEU A 76 -5.93 -18.53 -12.67
N ILE A 77 -4.81 -18.09 -12.07
CA ILE A 77 -4.34 -16.70 -12.17
C ILE A 77 -4.06 -16.35 -13.63
N SER A 78 -3.35 -17.22 -14.37
CA SER A 78 -3.03 -16.99 -15.78
C SER A 78 -4.29 -16.95 -16.66
N ALA A 79 -5.26 -17.84 -16.40
CA ALA A 79 -6.54 -17.83 -17.09
C ALA A 79 -7.33 -16.54 -16.80
N LEU A 80 -7.36 -16.11 -15.53
CA LEU A 80 -8.03 -14.87 -15.12
C LEU A 80 -7.40 -13.63 -15.75
N GLU A 81 -6.08 -13.59 -15.85
CA GLU A 81 -5.38 -12.49 -16.53
C GLU A 81 -5.70 -12.48 -18.03
N ASN A 82 -5.60 -13.62 -18.71
CA ASN A 82 -5.86 -13.70 -20.15
C ASN A 82 -7.31 -13.35 -20.51
N HIS A 83 -8.28 -14.00 -19.85
CA HIS A 83 -9.70 -13.79 -20.14
C HIS A 83 -10.23 -12.49 -19.54
N GLY A 84 -9.77 -12.14 -18.34
CA GLY A 84 -10.19 -10.93 -17.63
C GLY A 84 -9.70 -9.66 -18.29
N SER A 85 -8.43 -9.62 -18.74
CA SER A 85 -7.89 -8.44 -19.45
C SER A 85 -8.69 -8.16 -20.71
N LYS A 86 -9.05 -9.21 -21.45
CA LYS A 86 -9.87 -9.07 -22.65
C LYS A 86 -11.28 -8.58 -22.34
N ALA A 87 -11.90 -9.12 -21.30
CA ALA A 87 -13.22 -8.68 -20.85
C ALA A 87 -13.26 -7.22 -20.38
N VAL A 88 -12.21 -6.76 -19.68
CA VAL A 88 -12.08 -5.36 -19.28
C VAL A 88 -11.92 -4.46 -20.50
N GLU A 89 -11.09 -4.85 -21.47
CA GLU A 89 -10.94 -4.10 -22.72
C GLU A 89 -12.28 -3.97 -23.44
N ASP A 90 -12.99 -5.08 -23.64
CA ASP A 90 -14.25 -5.12 -24.38
C ASP A 90 -15.34 -4.31 -23.66
N ALA A 91 -15.44 -4.41 -22.32
CA ALA A 91 -16.37 -3.63 -21.54
C ALA A 91 -16.11 -2.11 -21.65
N ILE A 92 -14.83 -1.69 -21.61
CA ILE A 92 -14.45 -0.29 -21.75
C ILE A 92 -14.81 0.24 -23.14
N ARG A 93 -14.52 -0.53 -24.19
CA ARG A 93 -14.84 -0.17 -25.58
C ARG A 93 -16.35 -0.06 -25.80
N ALA A 94 -17.11 -1.07 -25.36
CA ALA A 94 -18.57 -1.07 -25.49
C ALA A 94 -19.22 0.14 -24.81
N LYS A 95 -18.84 0.45 -23.55
CA LYS A 95 -19.39 1.61 -22.85
C LYS A 95 -18.99 2.95 -23.48
N ARG A 96 -17.82 3.02 -24.10
CA ARG A 96 -17.41 4.20 -24.88
C ARG A 96 -18.29 4.38 -26.13
N GLU A 97 -18.58 3.30 -26.86
CA GLU A 97 -19.44 3.31 -28.05
C GLU A 97 -20.90 3.64 -27.72
N GLU A 98 -21.41 3.18 -26.58
CA GLU A 98 -22.73 3.53 -26.04
C GLU A 98 -22.86 5.01 -25.63
N GLY A 99 -21.79 5.80 -25.70
CA GLY A 99 -21.78 7.20 -25.24
C GLY A 99 -21.79 7.35 -23.71
N ASN A 100 -21.51 6.28 -22.96
CA ASN A 100 -21.47 6.26 -21.50
C ASN A 100 -20.13 5.69 -20.98
N PRO A 101 -18.98 6.29 -21.36
CA PRO A 101 -17.67 5.73 -21.06
C PRO A 101 -17.41 5.63 -19.55
N PHE A 102 -16.61 4.65 -19.14
CA PHE A 102 -16.07 4.63 -17.80
C PHE A 102 -15.13 5.82 -17.61
N THR A 103 -15.29 6.53 -16.49
CA THR A 103 -14.40 7.61 -16.09
C THR A 103 -13.26 7.11 -15.22
N ARG A 104 -13.42 5.94 -14.56
CA ARG A 104 -12.44 5.31 -13.67
C ARG A 104 -12.54 3.80 -13.77
N VAL A 105 -11.41 3.12 -13.62
CA VAL A 105 -11.35 1.67 -13.37
C VAL A 105 -10.80 1.49 -11.96
N ILE A 106 -11.55 0.79 -11.13
CA ILE A 106 -11.16 0.45 -9.77
C ILE A 106 -10.96 -1.06 -9.71
N TYR A 107 -9.80 -1.54 -9.27
CA TYR A 107 -9.46 -2.96 -9.33
C TYR A 107 -8.69 -3.44 -8.11
N SER A 108 -8.89 -4.72 -7.76
CA SER A 108 -8.21 -5.32 -6.61
C SER A 108 -6.76 -5.68 -6.92
N LEU A 109 -5.91 -5.75 -5.90
CA LEU A 109 -4.48 -6.08 -6.03
C LEU A 109 -4.17 -7.38 -6.77
N LEU A 110 -5.06 -8.38 -6.66
CA LEU A 110 -4.89 -9.67 -7.32
C LEU A 110 -5.29 -9.66 -8.82
N VAL A 111 -5.72 -8.51 -9.35
CA VAL A 111 -6.03 -8.33 -10.77
C VAL A 111 -5.36 -7.08 -11.34
N PRO A 112 -4.03 -6.92 -11.19
CA PRO A 112 -3.31 -5.70 -11.58
C PRO A 112 -3.37 -5.44 -13.09
N TRP A 113 -3.59 -6.49 -13.88
CA TRP A 113 -3.83 -6.43 -15.32
C TRP A 113 -5.02 -5.52 -15.70
N ALA A 114 -6.01 -5.33 -14.83
CA ALA A 114 -7.13 -4.44 -15.09
C ALA A 114 -6.69 -2.97 -15.18
N GLY A 115 -5.73 -2.56 -14.33
CA GLY A 115 -5.12 -1.23 -14.37
C GLY A 115 -4.29 -1.02 -15.64
N GLN A 116 -3.54 -2.04 -16.06
CA GLN A 116 -2.75 -1.99 -17.30
C GLN A 116 -3.64 -1.77 -18.53
N VAL A 117 -4.74 -2.52 -18.64
CA VAL A 117 -5.72 -2.34 -19.73
C VAL A 117 -6.35 -0.95 -19.69
N ALA A 118 -6.74 -0.46 -18.50
CA ALA A 118 -7.30 0.87 -18.32
C ALA A 118 -6.33 1.98 -18.79
N SER A 119 -5.05 1.87 -18.42
CA SER A 119 -3.98 2.78 -18.83
C SER A 119 -3.76 2.75 -20.35
N HIS A 120 -3.70 1.57 -20.97
CA HIS A 120 -3.57 1.44 -22.43
C HIS A 120 -4.75 2.06 -23.19
N LEU A 121 -5.95 2.01 -22.62
CA LEU A 121 -7.15 2.63 -23.19
C LEU A 121 -7.34 4.10 -22.78
N GLN A 122 -6.32 4.68 -22.14
CA GLN A 122 -6.26 6.09 -21.73
C GLN A 122 -7.39 6.49 -20.78
N ILE A 123 -7.80 5.58 -19.88
CA ILE A 123 -8.72 5.93 -18.80
C ILE A 123 -7.92 6.68 -17.72
N PRO A 124 -8.24 7.95 -17.40
CA PRO A 124 -7.50 8.71 -16.40
C PRO A 124 -7.68 8.13 -15.00
N GLY A 125 -6.57 7.92 -14.28
CA GLY A 125 -6.58 7.51 -12.88
C GLY A 125 -7.21 6.14 -12.64
N PRO A 126 -6.63 5.04 -13.17
CA PRO A 126 -6.89 3.72 -12.60
C PRO A 126 -6.58 3.76 -11.10
N VAL A 127 -7.45 3.17 -10.28
CA VAL A 127 -7.32 3.20 -8.81
C VAL A 127 -7.26 1.76 -8.32
N THR A 128 -6.15 1.41 -7.69
CA THR A 128 -6.03 0.20 -6.87
C THR A 128 -6.85 0.39 -5.59
N TYR A 129 -7.63 -0.61 -5.23
CA TYR A 129 -8.23 -0.71 -3.90
C TYR A 129 -7.92 -2.10 -3.36
N ASP A 130 -7.58 -2.17 -2.10
CA ASP A 130 -7.25 -3.42 -1.46
C ASP A 130 -8.49 -3.94 -0.73
N ILE A 131 -8.72 -5.25 -0.87
CA ILE A 131 -9.89 -5.95 -0.34
C ILE A 131 -9.47 -7.00 0.69
N THR A 132 -8.16 -7.18 0.92
CA THR A 132 -7.64 -8.41 1.54
C THR A 132 -8.00 -8.53 3.02
N LYS A 133 -8.85 -7.66 3.58
CA LYS A 133 -9.43 -7.88 4.91
C LYS A 133 -10.75 -7.15 5.23
N TYR A 134 -11.88 -7.81 4.98
CA TYR A 134 -13.08 -7.53 5.78
C TYR A 134 -13.67 -8.80 6.38
N GLY A 135 -13.33 -9.01 7.66
CA GLY A 135 -14.20 -9.73 8.58
C GLY A 135 -15.46 -8.90 8.80
N ALA A 136 -16.60 -9.49 8.46
CA ALA A 136 -17.92 -8.88 8.66
C ALA A 136 -18.20 -8.63 10.15
N LYS A 137 -18.57 -7.39 10.52
CA LYS A 137 -19.68 -7.12 11.45
C LYS A 137 -20.42 -5.84 11.02
N SER A 138 -21.72 -5.87 11.25
CA SER A 138 -22.78 -5.00 10.77
C SER A 138 -22.65 -3.50 11.14
N GLY A 139 -22.79 -2.63 10.14
CA GLY A 139 -23.33 -1.27 10.27
C GLY A 139 -22.39 -0.10 9.92
N GLY A 140 -22.62 0.55 8.76
CA GLY A 140 -22.25 1.96 8.45
C GLY A 140 -20.79 2.29 8.14
N ASP A 141 -20.52 3.19 7.19
CA ASP A 141 -19.24 3.86 6.78
C ASP A 141 -18.00 3.04 6.34
N ILE A 142 -17.32 3.49 5.26
CA ILE A 142 -16.03 2.92 4.79
C ILE A 142 -14.97 3.61 5.64
N SER A 143 -14.90 3.22 6.89
CA SER A 143 -14.07 3.91 7.89
C SER A 143 -13.31 2.94 8.77
N GLN A 144 -13.23 1.65 8.42
CA GLN A 144 -12.60 0.66 9.28
C GLN A 144 -12.21 -0.63 8.56
N GLU A 145 -11.01 -0.70 7.98
CA GLU A 145 -10.39 -2.00 7.67
C GLU A 145 -9.98 -2.65 9.00
N SER A 146 -10.36 -3.91 9.23
CA SER A 146 -10.13 -4.56 10.52
C SER A 146 -9.64 -5.99 10.40
N ALA A 147 -8.48 -6.19 11.01
CA ALA A 147 -7.67 -7.38 10.99
C ALA A 147 -7.11 -7.71 12.38
N PRO A 148 -6.94 -8.99 12.76
CA PRO A 148 -6.00 -9.34 13.81
C PRO A 148 -4.58 -8.91 13.41
N GLY A 149 -3.84 -8.35 14.37
CA GLY A 149 -2.50 -7.79 14.17
C GLY A 149 -1.41 -8.83 13.87
N ASP A 150 -1.70 -10.11 14.10
CA ASP A 150 -0.81 -11.27 13.86
C ASP A 150 -1.08 -11.98 12.53
N SER A 151 -2.02 -11.47 11.74
CA SER A 151 -2.43 -12.13 10.50
C SER A 151 -1.51 -11.75 9.34
N PRO A 152 -0.80 -12.72 8.75
CA PRO A 152 0.19 -12.45 7.72
C PRO A 152 -0.44 -11.90 6.43
N ASN A 153 0.29 -11.03 5.71
CA ASN A 153 -0.03 -10.58 4.34
C ASN A 153 -1.41 -9.93 4.19
N THR A 154 -1.82 -9.18 5.21
CA THR A 154 -3.09 -8.47 5.18
C THR A 154 -2.86 -6.98 5.20
N ASP A 155 -2.19 -6.51 4.15
CA ASP A 155 -2.02 -5.10 3.87
C ASP A 155 -3.39 -4.41 3.81
N GLY A 156 -3.41 -3.12 4.15
CA GLY A 156 -4.60 -2.29 4.14
C GLY A 156 -4.86 -1.74 2.75
N ILE A 157 -3.91 -0.96 2.22
CA ILE A 157 -3.89 -0.46 0.84
C ILE A 157 -2.50 -0.69 0.24
N HIS A 158 -2.42 -1.40 -0.89
CA HIS A 158 -1.17 -1.49 -1.68
C HIS A 158 -1.27 -0.64 -2.95
N LEU A 159 -0.26 0.18 -3.20
CA LEU A 159 -0.10 0.99 -4.41
C LEU A 159 1.10 0.47 -5.20
N GLY A 160 1.01 0.43 -6.52
CA GLY A 160 2.09 -0.01 -7.41
C GLY A 160 1.88 0.52 -8.81
N ARG A 161 2.81 1.35 -9.28
CA ARG A 161 2.74 2.08 -10.56
C ARG A 161 1.54 3.02 -10.67
N ASP A 162 1.19 3.63 -9.55
CA ASP A 162 0.08 4.57 -9.42
C ASP A 162 0.58 6.02 -9.42
N THR A 163 -0.23 6.98 -9.88
CA THR A 163 0.16 8.41 -9.87
C THR A 163 -1.01 9.29 -9.45
N MET A 164 -0.74 10.32 -8.62
CA MET A 164 -1.74 11.28 -8.11
C MET A 164 -2.85 10.63 -7.26
N ILE A 165 -2.47 9.74 -6.34
CA ILE A 165 -3.41 9.08 -5.42
C ILE A 165 -3.51 9.85 -4.11
N ASN A 166 -4.74 9.95 -3.58
CA ASN A 166 -5.02 10.56 -2.28
C ASN A 166 -5.72 9.52 -1.38
N ILE A 167 -5.11 9.19 -0.25
CA ILE A 167 -5.68 8.35 0.81
C ILE A 167 -5.94 9.26 2.00
N LYS A 168 -7.21 9.47 2.36
CA LYS A 168 -7.58 10.44 3.40
C LYS A 168 -8.64 9.93 4.36
N ASP A 169 -8.59 10.41 5.59
CA ASP A 169 -9.67 10.29 6.58
C ASP A 169 -10.09 8.84 6.89
N SER A 170 -9.11 7.95 6.98
CA SER A 170 -9.32 6.49 7.09
C SER A 170 -8.77 5.92 8.40
N ILE A 171 -9.41 4.86 8.90
CA ILE A 171 -8.86 4.01 9.96
C ILE A 171 -8.59 2.63 9.36
N ILE A 172 -7.34 2.19 9.41
CA ILE A 172 -6.86 0.95 8.82
C ILE A 172 -6.22 0.12 9.92
N LYS A 173 -6.77 -1.07 10.15
CA LYS A 173 -6.24 -2.05 11.09
C LYS A 173 -5.97 -3.34 10.34
N THR A 174 -4.71 -3.72 10.31
CA THR A 174 -4.14 -4.76 9.46
C THR A 174 -3.29 -5.72 10.29
N GLY A 175 -2.92 -6.86 9.71
CA GLY A 175 -1.83 -7.68 10.26
C GLY A 175 -0.49 -7.43 9.57
N ASP A 176 -0.50 -6.62 8.51
CA ASP A 176 0.67 -6.21 7.73
C ASP A 176 0.64 -4.70 7.48
N ASP A 177 1.24 -4.18 6.41
CA ASP A 177 1.31 -2.75 6.13
C ASP A 177 -0.08 -2.09 6.10
N CYS A 178 -0.23 -0.96 6.79
CA CYS A 178 -1.42 -0.12 6.71
C CYS A 178 -1.58 0.44 5.29
N VAL A 179 -0.48 0.98 4.74
CA VAL A 179 -0.35 1.31 3.32
C VAL A 179 1.02 0.86 2.85
N SER A 180 1.11 0.11 1.76
CA SER A 180 2.35 -0.28 1.10
C SER A 180 2.47 0.37 -0.29
N ILE A 181 3.65 0.86 -0.64
CA ILE A 181 3.89 1.65 -1.87
C ILE A 181 5.03 1.03 -2.68
N GLY A 182 4.71 0.44 -3.83
CA GLY A 182 5.61 -0.22 -4.76
C GLY A 182 6.20 0.71 -5.83
N ASP A 183 6.88 0.10 -6.81
CA ASP A 183 7.63 0.78 -7.87
C ASP A 183 6.76 1.70 -8.75
N GLU A 184 7.40 2.66 -9.44
CA GLU A 184 6.76 3.63 -10.35
C GLU A 184 5.64 4.50 -9.71
N SER A 185 5.48 4.45 -8.38
CA SER A 185 4.46 5.24 -7.67
C SER A 185 4.87 6.71 -7.54
N LYS A 186 4.00 7.64 -7.92
CA LYS A 186 4.29 9.08 -7.95
C LYS A 186 3.18 9.96 -7.38
N GLU A 187 3.54 11.04 -6.67
CA GLU A 187 2.57 12.02 -6.15
C GLU A 187 1.46 11.36 -5.31
N ILE A 188 1.87 10.63 -4.28
CA ILE A 188 0.97 9.90 -3.38
C ILE A 188 0.80 10.69 -2.08
N HIS A 189 -0.44 11.04 -1.74
CA HIS A 189 -0.77 11.80 -0.54
C HIS A 189 -1.59 10.95 0.43
N ILE A 190 -1.04 10.70 1.62
CA ILE A 190 -1.68 9.98 2.72
C ILE A 190 -1.88 10.98 3.86
N GLN A 191 -3.14 11.29 4.18
CA GLN A 191 -3.47 12.38 5.10
C GLN A 191 -4.56 11.98 6.09
N ASN A 192 -4.40 12.30 7.38
CA ASN A 192 -5.43 12.01 8.40
C ASN A 192 -5.82 10.51 8.47
N VAL A 193 -4.82 9.63 8.36
CA VAL A 193 -5.01 8.18 8.45
C VAL A 193 -4.58 7.68 9.82
N THR A 194 -5.40 6.83 10.44
CA THR A 194 -5.07 6.09 11.65
C THR A 194 -4.74 4.64 11.32
N CYS A 195 -3.49 4.24 11.49
CA CYS A 195 -3.00 2.89 11.28
C CYS A 195 -2.88 2.14 12.61
N GLY A 196 -3.40 0.92 12.73
CA GLY A 196 -3.08 0.10 13.90
C GLY A 196 -4.16 -0.85 14.41
N PRO A 197 -3.80 -2.12 14.71
CA PRO A 197 -2.46 -2.74 14.59
C PRO A 197 -2.00 -2.93 13.13
N GLY A 198 -0.77 -3.44 12.93
CA GLY A 198 -0.17 -3.72 11.61
C GLY A 198 1.31 -3.28 11.52
N HIS A 199 1.83 -3.12 10.30
CA HIS A 199 3.22 -2.74 10.03
C HIS A 199 3.46 -1.26 9.76
N GLY A 200 2.41 -0.42 9.78
CA GLY A 200 2.53 1.02 9.51
C GLY A 200 2.51 1.34 8.01
N ILE A 201 3.02 2.51 7.63
CA ILE A 201 3.04 2.95 6.22
C ILE A 201 4.45 2.69 5.66
N SER A 202 4.52 1.91 4.58
CA SER A 202 5.77 1.43 4.02
C SER A 202 5.95 1.83 2.55
N VAL A 203 7.09 2.44 2.22
CA VAL A 203 7.62 2.51 0.86
C VAL A 203 8.48 1.28 0.60
N GLY A 204 8.05 0.47 -0.36
CA GLY A 204 8.66 -0.78 -0.79
C GLY A 204 7.93 -2.04 -0.31
N SER A 205 8.55 -3.22 -0.43
CA SER A 205 9.98 -3.40 -0.71
C SER A 205 10.35 -3.07 -2.15
N LEU A 206 11.46 -2.34 -2.34
CA LEU A 206 11.99 -1.97 -3.66
C LEU A 206 13.36 -2.60 -3.91
N GLY A 207 13.69 -2.81 -5.18
CA GLY A 207 14.90 -3.44 -5.67
C GLY A 207 14.82 -4.96 -5.77
N GLY A 208 13.62 -5.56 -5.66
CA GLY A 208 13.44 -7.01 -5.77
C GLY A 208 13.48 -7.51 -7.22
N TYR A 209 13.02 -6.69 -8.17
CA TYR A 209 12.96 -7.01 -9.60
C TYR A 209 13.76 -6.00 -10.43
N ALA A 210 14.36 -6.44 -11.54
CA ALA A 210 15.27 -5.61 -12.33
C ALA A 210 14.56 -4.44 -13.04
N GLU A 211 13.26 -4.59 -13.30
CA GLU A 211 12.43 -3.69 -14.08
C GLU A 211 11.74 -2.61 -13.24
N GLU A 212 11.92 -2.62 -11.91
CA GLU A 212 11.35 -1.62 -11.02
C GLU A 212 11.86 -0.21 -11.36
N LYS A 213 10.96 0.77 -11.27
CA LYS A 213 11.24 2.18 -11.59
C LYS A 213 11.10 3.09 -10.38
N ASP A 214 11.57 4.31 -10.57
CA ASP A 214 11.61 5.38 -9.57
C ASP A 214 10.28 5.61 -8.85
N VAL A 215 10.37 5.82 -7.55
CA VAL A 215 9.27 6.25 -6.67
C VAL A 215 9.54 7.69 -6.26
N GLN A 216 8.55 8.57 -6.41
CA GLN A 216 8.76 10.00 -6.21
C GLN A 216 7.54 10.71 -5.62
N GLY A 217 7.75 11.62 -4.68
CA GLY A 217 6.68 12.50 -4.20
C GLY A 217 5.68 11.72 -3.34
N ILE A 218 6.14 11.23 -2.19
CA ILE A 218 5.30 10.52 -1.21
C ILE A 218 5.12 11.41 0.01
N TYR A 219 3.88 11.74 0.33
CA TYR A 219 3.53 12.68 1.39
C TYR A 219 2.64 11.99 2.42
N VAL A 220 3.16 11.73 3.62
CA VAL A 220 2.39 11.20 4.76
C VAL A 220 2.26 12.30 5.80
N THR A 221 1.04 12.78 6.02
CA THR A 221 0.79 13.97 6.83
C THR A 221 -0.34 13.75 7.83
N ASN A 222 -0.18 14.25 9.06
CA ASN A 222 -1.23 14.19 10.09
C ASN A 222 -1.76 12.76 10.32
N CYS A 223 -0.88 11.77 10.44
CA CYS A 223 -1.26 10.37 10.60
C CYS A 223 -0.96 9.85 12.02
N THR A 224 -1.77 8.89 12.48
CA THR A 224 -1.64 8.30 13.82
C THR A 224 -1.38 6.80 13.71
N PHE A 225 -0.42 6.28 14.48
CA PHE A 225 -0.02 4.87 14.48
C PHE A 225 -0.22 4.28 15.88
N ILE A 226 -1.02 3.22 16.00
CA ILE A 226 -1.44 2.65 17.29
C ILE A 226 -1.06 1.17 17.34
N GLY A 227 -0.08 0.82 18.18
CA GLY A 227 0.35 -0.56 18.38
C GLY A 227 0.86 -1.25 17.11
N THR A 228 1.36 -0.48 16.13
CA THR A 228 1.97 -1.02 14.91
C THR A 228 3.44 -1.41 15.16
N THR A 229 3.98 -2.27 14.31
CA THR A 229 5.41 -2.60 14.35
C THR A 229 6.27 -1.45 13.83
N ASN A 230 5.79 -0.64 12.89
CA ASN A 230 6.47 0.56 12.44
C ASN A 230 5.51 1.74 12.33
N GLY A 231 6.04 2.96 12.35
CA GLY A 231 5.31 4.15 11.93
C GLY A 231 5.43 4.32 10.42
N VAL A 232 6.47 5.05 9.99
CA VAL A 232 6.86 5.16 8.59
C VAL A 232 8.11 4.35 8.29
N ARG A 233 8.09 3.61 7.18
CA ARG A 233 9.14 2.68 6.77
C ARG A 233 9.52 2.84 5.31
N VAL A 234 10.82 2.83 5.01
CA VAL A 234 11.34 2.67 3.65
C VAL A 234 12.21 1.41 3.63
N LYS A 235 11.89 0.44 2.76
CA LYS A 235 12.55 -0.87 2.71
C LYS A 235 13.08 -1.16 1.30
N THR A 236 14.39 -1.35 1.17
CA THR A 236 15.02 -1.73 -0.12
C THR A 236 15.92 -2.94 0.03
N TRP A 237 15.92 -3.83 -0.97
CA TRP A 237 16.70 -5.06 -0.95
C TRP A 237 18.22 -4.80 -1.06
N PRO A 238 19.06 -5.57 -0.34
CA PRO A 238 20.49 -5.66 -0.64
C PRO A 238 20.70 -6.45 -1.93
N SER A 239 21.86 -6.29 -2.56
CA SER A 239 22.18 -6.90 -3.87
C SER A 239 21.06 -6.72 -4.92
N ALA A 240 20.35 -5.59 -4.85
CA ALA A 240 19.21 -5.31 -5.71
C ALA A 240 19.60 -5.36 -7.19
N PRO A 241 18.91 -6.17 -8.02
CA PRO A 241 19.10 -6.15 -9.48
C PRO A 241 18.65 -4.83 -10.12
N ALA A 242 17.71 -4.11 -9.49
CA ALA A 242 17.21 -2.83 -10.00
C ALA A 242 18.25 -1.70 -9.83
N THR A 243 18.10 -0.66 -10.63
CA THR A 243 18.73 0.65 -10.38
C THR A 243 17.65 1.71 -10.48
N LEU A 244 17.09 2.11 -9.33
CA LEU A 244 16.06 3.13 -9.23
C LEU A 244 16.39 4.16 -8.14
N THR A 245 15.69 5.29 -8.21
CA THR A 245 15.73 6.36 -7.23
C THR A 245 14.40 6.44 -6.50
N VAL A 246 14.46 6.41 -5.17
CA VAL A 246 13.38 6.80 -4.27
C VAL A 246 13.66 8.23 -3.84
N SER A 247 12.76 9.16 -4.18
CA SER A 247 13.00 10.57 -3.91
C SER A 247 11.78 11.32 -3.43
N ASP A 248 12.01 12.44 -2.76
CA ASP A 248 10.97 13.40 -2.39
C ASP A 248 9.92 12.75 -1.46
N LEU A 249 10.42 12.23 -0.33
CA LEU A 249 9.59 11.60 0.71
C LEU A 249 9.38 12.60 1.85
N HIS A 250 8.14 12.84 2.23
CA HIS A 250 7.75 13.79 3.28
C HIS A 250 6.87 13.08 4.30
N PHE A 251 7.37 12.98 5.54
CA PHE A 251 6.70 12.34 6.66
C PHE A 251 6.54 13.36 7.78
N GLU A 252 5.35 13.94 7.90
CA GLU A 252 5.12 15.12 8.75
C GLU A 252 3.89 14.96 9.66
N ASP A 253 3.95 15.55 10.85
CA ASP A 253 2.86 15.58 11.83
C ASP A 253 2.36 14.16 12.21
N LEU A 254 3.27 13.30 12.66
CA LEU A 254 2.97 11.91 12.97
C LEU A 254 2.82 11.67 14.47
N ILE A 255 1.77 10.95 14.87
CA ILE A 255 1.53 10.55 16.25
C ILE A 255 1.79 9.05 16.38
N MET A 256 2.65 8.68 17.33
CA MET A 256 2.98 7.31 17.68
C MET A 256 2.35 6.94 19.02
N ASP A 257 1.59 5.86 19.07
CA ASP A 257 1.07 5.28 20.30
C ASP A 257 1.52 3.83 20.39
N ASN A 258 2.49 3.59 21.27
CA ASN A 258 3.02 2.26 21.57
C ASN A 258 3.52 1.50 20.32
N VAL A 259 4.21 2.22 19.41
CA VAL A 259 4.76 1.68 18.15
C VAL A 259 6.12 1.02 18.39
N SER A 260 6.48 -0.06 17.70
CA SER A 260 7.78 -0.71 17.92
C SER A 260 8.97 0.05 17.32
N SER A 261 8.96 0.32 16.01
CA SER A 261 9.99 1.07 15.27
C SER A 261 9.37 2.28 14.55
N PRO A 262 9.15 3.41 15.25
CA PRO A 262 8.46 4.58 14.70
C PRO A 262 8.94 5.06 13.32
N ILE A 263 10.26 5.14 13.11
CA ILE A 263 10.85 5.68 11.88
C ILE A 263 11.96 4.74 11.41
N ILE A 264 11.85 4.22 10.19
CA ILE A 264 12.84 3.30 9.64
C ILE A 264 13.13 3.54 8.14
N ILE A 265 14.41 3.62 7.80
CA ILE A 265 14.94 3.45 6.44
C ILE A 265 15.90 2.28 6.52
N ASP A 266 15.60 1.19 5.83
CA ASP A 266 16.36 -0.05 5.83
C ASP A 266 16.70 -0.49 4.41
N GLN A 267 17.94 -0.25 4.00
CA GLN A 267 18.49 -0.71 2.73
C GLN A 267 19.15 -2.10 2.80
N GLU A 268 19.00 -2.80 3.93
CA GLU A 268 19.40 -4.20 4.13
C GLU A 268 18.18 -5.14 4.31
N TYR A 269 16.99 -4.65 3.94
CA TYR A 269 15.72 -5.36 4.11
C TYR A 269 15.78 -6.74 3.46
N CYS A 270 15.64 -7.77 4.29
CA CYS A 270 15.85 -9.16 3.91
C CYS A 270 14.84 -10.05 4.65
N PRO A 271 13.57 -10.05 4.22
CA PRO A 271 12.53 -10.80 4.90
C PRO A 271 12.89 -12.29 4.90
N HIS A 272 12.72 -12.93 6.06
CA HIS A 272 13.05 -14.35 6.30
C HIS A 272 14.51 -14.76 6.00
N ASN A 273 15.43 -13.80 5.90
CA ASN A 273 16.82 -14.03 5.47
C ASN A 273 16.93 -14.68 4.07
N LEU A 274 15.92 -14.51 3.22
CA LEU A 274 15.88 -15.05 1.85
C LEU A 274 16.39 -14.04 0.82
N CYS A 275 17.56 -13.46 1.06
CA CYS A 275 18.20 -12.50 0.15
C CYS A 275 19.68 -12.80 -0.02
N LYS A 276 20.27 -12.31 -1.11
CA LYS A 276 21.73 -12.22 -1.24
C LYS A 276 22.20 -10.94 -0.57
N LYS A 277 23.23 -11.03 0.28
CA LYS A 277 23.88 -9.87 0.93
C LYS A 277 25.31 -9.65 0.44
N ASP A 278 25.59 -10.07 -0.79
CA ASP A 278 26.92 -9.98 -1.39
C ASP A 278 27.34 -8.53 -1.64
N ARG A 279 26.37 -7.63 -1.86
CA ARG A 279 26.60 -6.21 -2.11
C ARG A 279 25.57 -5.32 -1.41
N PRO A 280 25.94 -4.12 -0.95
CA PRO A 280 24.98 -3.12 -0.50
C PRO A 280 23.94 -2.78 -1.58
N SER A 281 22.77 -2.32 -1.18
CA SER A 281 21.70 -1.95 -2.11
C SER A 281 22.16 -0.91 -3.15
N SER A 282 21.76 -1.09 -4.40
CA SER A 282 22.00 -0.14 -5.52
C SER A 282 20.95 0.98 -5.58
N ILE A 283 19.91 0.90 -4.76
CA ILE A 283 18.79 1.85 -4.77
C ILE A 283 19.23 3.17 -4.15
N LYS A 284 19.01 4.28 -4.87
CA LYS A 284 19.30 5.63 -4.37
C LYS A 284 18.11 6.14 -3.55
N ILE A 285 18.34 6.62 -2.34
CA ILE A 285 17.33 7.32 -1.53
C ILE A 285 17.80 8.77 -1.35
N THR A 286 16.97 9.75 -1.74
CA THR A 286 17.34 11.16 -1.64
C THR A 286 16.17 12.08 -1.37
N ASN A 287 16.41 13.26 -0.78
CA ASN A 287 15.39 14.26 -0.46
C ASN A 287 14.29 13.66 0.42
N VAL A 288 14.64 13.37 1.67
CA VAL A 288 13.72 12.83 2.67
C VAL A 288 13.53 13.86 3.77
N SER A 289 12.29 14.21 4.10
CA SER A 289 11.94 15.06 5.23
C SER A 289 11.11 14.29 6.24
N ILE A 290 11.54 14.28 7.50
CA ILE A 290 10.81 13.67 8.62
C ILE A 290 10.65 14.73 9.71
N LYS A 291 9.44 15.21 9.95
CA LYS A 291 9.18 16.36 10.83
C LYS A 291 8.01 16.14 11.78
N ASN A 292 8.12 16.70 12.98
CA ASN A 292 7.04 16.72 13.98
C ASN A 292 6.47 15.32 14.27
N VAL A 293 7.34 14.40 14.66
CA VAL A 293 6.96 13.03 15.05
C VAL A 293 6.97 12.93 16.57
N ARG A 294 5.82 12.63 17.17
CA ARG A 294 5.67 12.62 18.64
C ARG A 294 4.94 11.39 19.16
N GLY A 295 5.16 11.07 20.43
CA GLY A 295 4.38 10.07 21.15
C GLY A 295 5.24 8.99 21.80
N THR A 296 4.83 7.72 21.71
CA THR A 296 5.44 6.63 22.48
C THR A 296 5.87 5.43 21.64
N THR A 297 6.93 4.76 22.10
CA THR A 297 7.46 3.52 21.51
C THR A 297 7.51 2.39 22.55
N ASN A 298 7.34 1.15 22.07
CA ASN A 298 7.43 -0.07 22.85
C ASN A 298 8.77 -0.80 22.72
N THR A 299 9.68 -0.33 21.85
CA THR A 299 11.09 -0.78 21.81
C THR A 299 12.05 0.39 22.00
N ALA A 300 13.26 0.09 22.45
CA ALA A 300 14.28 1.11 22.69
C ALA A 300 14.78 1.77 21.39
N GLU A 301 14.94 1.01 20.30
CA GLU A 301 15.42 1.53 19.01
C GLU A 301 14.28 2.23 18.25
N ALA A 302 14.17 3.54 18.40
CA ALA A 302 13.02 4.31 17.91
C ALA A 302 13.20 4.84 16.47
N VAL A 303 14.44 5.13 16.08
CA VAL A 303 14.78 5.68 14.76
C VAL A 303 15.94 4.90 14.17
N THR A 304 15.74 4.35 12.97
CA THR A 304 16.74 3.51 12.29
C THR A 304 16.95 3.98 10.86
N PHE A 305 18.15 4.43 10.53
CA PHE A 305 18.57 4.78 9.17
C PHE A 305 19.77 3.94 8.74
N ILE A 306 19.50 2.78 8.16
CA ILE A 306 20.51 1.88 7.60
C ILE A 306 20.53 2.11 6.09
N CYS A 307 21.35 3.06 5.66
CA CYS A 307 21.53 3.36 4.24
C CYS A 307 22.67 2.54 3.64
N SER A 308 22.64 2.38 2.31
CA SER A 308 23.61 1.60 1.57
C SER A 308 25.00 2.24 1.61
N GLY A 309 26.05 1.44 1.84
CA GLY A 309 27.42 1.91 1.69
C GLY A 309 27.80 2.23 0.23
N LEU A 310 27.07 1.65 -0.75
CA LEU A 310 27.26 1.92 -2.18
C LEU A 310 26.49 3.17 -2.63
N LYS A 311 25.32 3.40 -2.03
CA LYS A 311 24.44 4.55 -2.30
C LYS A 311 23.97 5.16 -0.96
N PRO A 312 24.83 5.93 -0.27
CA PRO A 312 24.45 6.61 0.97
C PRO A 312 23.19 7.46 0.77
N CYS A 313 22.36 7.60 1.81
CA CYS A 313 21.19 8.47 1.72
C CYS A 313 21.62 9.94 1.66
N GLU A 314 21.07 10.68 0.71
CA GLU A 314 21.43 12.09 0.43
C GLU A 314 20.28 13.04 0.77
N ASN A 315 20.57 14.23 1.28
CA ASN A 315 19.56 15.27 1.57
C ASN A 315 18.43 14.77 2.50
N VAL A 316 18.80 14.14 3.60
CA VAL A 316 17.85 13.74 4.66
C VAL A 316 17.76 14.88 5.67
N GLU A 317 16.57 15.40 5.92
CA GLU A 317 16.28 16.38 6.95
C GLU A 317 15.36 15.77 8.02
N VAL A 318 15.76 15.88 9.29
CA VAL A 318 15.00 15.33 10.42
C VAL A 318 14.76 16.44 11.44
N GLY A 319 13.51 16.61 11.83
CA GLY A 319 13.05 17.75 12.63
C GLY A 319 12.04 17.40 13.68
N ASP A 320 12.14 18.02 14.86
CA ASP A 320 11.10 18.01 15.88
C ASP A 320 10.58 16.59 16.22
N ILE A 321 11.51 15.71 16.57
CA ILE A 321 11.23 14.34 17.02
C ILE A 321 11.11 14.34 18.54
N ASP A 322 10.00 13.80 19.07
CA ASP A 322 9.74 13.70 20.50
C ASP A 322 9.04 12.38 20.87
N LEU A 323 9.84 11.33 21.00
CA LEU A 323 9.40 9.97 21.31
C LEU A 323 9.82 9.59 22.72
N THR A 324 8.90 8.95 23.43
CA THR A 324 9.14 8.39 24.77
C THR A 324 9.08 6.87 24.70
N TYR A 325 10.11 6.20 25.21
CA TYR A 325 10.11 4.75 25.33
C TYR A 325 9.41 4.32 26.63
N ASN A 326 8.37 3.48 26.49
CA ASN A 326 7.56 3.01 27.63
C ASN A 326 8.08 1.69 28.25
N GLY A 327 9.13 1.09 27.68
CA GLY A 327 9.67 -0.16 28.20
C GLY A 327 10.83 0.02 29.18
N ASN A 328 11.48 -1.09 29.53
CA ASN A 328 12.50 -1.16 30.57
C ASN A 328 13.86 -1.69 30.08
N GLN A 329 14.06 -1.78 28.77
CA GLN A 329 15.27 -2.36 28.15
C GLN A 329 16.44 -1.38 28.02
N GLY A 330 16.37 -0.21 28.68
CA GLY A 330 17.37 0.84 28.62
C GLY A 330 16.83 2.16 28.08
N PRO A 331 17.71 3.13 27.78
CA PRO A 331 17.30 4.40 27.19
C PRO A 331 16.77 4.19 25.77
N ILE A 332 15.94 5.13 25.31
CA ILE A 332 15.56 5.23 23.90
C ILE A 332 16.81 5.52 23.04
N THR A 333 16.97 4.83 21.93
CA THR A 333 18.16 4.86 21.07
C THR A 333 17.80 5.10 19.61
N THR A 334 18.82 5.45 18.83
CA THR A 334 18.75 5.55 17.37
C THR A 334 19.92 4.81 16.74
N LYS A 335 19.73 4.30 15.52
CA LYS A 335 20.75 3.54 14.78
C LYS A 335 20.93 4.13 13.39
N CYS A 336 22.16 4.44 13.01
CA CYS A 336 22.43 5.08 11.72
C CYS A 336 23.68 4.51 11.04
N ALA A 337 23.60 4.35 9.71
CA ALA A 337 24.69 3.95 8.85
C ALA A 337 24.56 4.65 7.48
N ASN A 338 25.67 5.16 6.95
CA ASN A 338 25.76 5.78 5.62
C ASN A 338 24.73 6.89 5.35
N VAL A 339 24.47 7.72 6.37
CA VAL A 339 23.59 8.89 6.26
C VAL A 339 24.18 10.04 7.08
N LYS A 340 23.96 11.28 6.62
CA LYS A 340 24.31 12.51 7.34
C LYS A 340 23.10 13.44 7.36
N PRO A 341 22.12 13.21 8.26
CA PRO A 341 20.93 14.03 8.28
C PRO A 341 21.25 15.47 8.72
N LYS A 342 20.50 16.42 8.16
CA LYS A 342 20.42 17.78 8.68
C LYS A 342 19.34 17.81 9.76
N PHE A 343 19.70 18.30 10.95
CA PHE A 343 18.77 18.37 12.07
C PHE A 343 18.16 19.77 12.21
N VAL A 344 16.87 19.81 12.55
CA VAL A 344 16.15 21.04 12.92
C VAL A 344 15.34 20.79 14.20
N GLY A 345 15.22 21.80 15.06
CA GLY A 345 14.35 21.72 16.24
C GLY A 345 14.73 20.62 17.25
N LYS A 346 13.72 20.08 17.95
CA LYS A 346 13.91 19.10 19.04
C LYS A 346 14.28 17.71 18.49
N GLN A 347 15.22 17.01 19.15
CA GLN A 347 15.59 15.64 18.81
C GLN A 347 15.61 14.78 20.09
N ASN A 348 14.48 14.16 20.40
CA ASN A 348 14.33 13.21 21.48
C ASN A 348 13.74 11.90 20.93
N PRO A 349 14.52 10.81 20.85
CA PRO A 349 15.95 10.70 21.20
C PRO A 349 16.84 11.51 20.25
N PRO A 350 18.11 11.78 20.62
CA PRO A 350 19.11 12.27 19.66
C PRO A 350 19.19 11.32 18.46
N VAL A 351 18.85 11.83 17.27
CA VAL A 351 18.90 11.07 16.02
C VAL A 351 20.32 11.11 15.46
N CYS A 352 20.88 9.94 15.14
CA CYS A 352 22.22 9.76 14.59
C CYS A 352 23.25 10.67 15.26
N ALA A 353 23.63 10.36 16.51
CA ALA A 353 24.67 11.11 17.20
C ALA A 353 25.86 11.34 16.25
N THR A 354 26.21 12.60 16.00
CA THR A 354 27.49 12.91 15.35
C THR A 354 28.54 12.18 16.15
N THR A 355 29.19 11.18 15.55
CA THR A 355 30.39 10.58 16.13
C THR A 355 31.24 11.73 16.63
N ALA A 356 31.43 11.81 17.95
CA ALA A 356 32.42 12.69 18.51
C ALA A 356 33.71 12.43 17.72
N GLN A 357 34.21 13.46 17.04
CA GLN A 357 35.55 13.40 16.48
C GLN A 357 36.46 13.10 17.66
N SER A 358 36.93 11.86 17.75
CA SER A 358 38.02 11.50 18.66
C SER A 358 39.21 12.36 18.27
N ALA A 359 39.71 13.08 19.28
CA ALA A 359 40.85 14.00 19.23
C ALA A 359 42.11 13.39 18.61
#